data_AF-A0A9D1MXY8-F1
#
_entry.id   AF-A0A9D1MXY8-F1
#
_cell.length_a   1.000
_cell.length_b   1.000
_cell.length_c   1.000
_cell.angle_alpha   90.00
_cell.angle_beta   90.00
_cell.angle_gamma   90.00
#
_symmetry.space_group_name_H-M   'P 1'
#
loop_
_entity.id
_entity.type
_entity.pdbx_description
1 polymer ?
#
loop_
_entity_poly.entity_id
_entity_poly.type
_entity_poly.pdbx_seq_one_letter_code
_entity_poly.pdbx_strand_id
1 'polypeptide(L)'
;MAKNRWCGAYWQAHGLVVYPTISWGLAPTYEFCFDGVEQHAVVAIGMIGCKRSRSAFMRGYNAMLERLNPSAVICFGTPFAEMRGNVIPVDYLSSRKVVR
;
A
#
# COMPACT_ATOMS: atom_id res chain seq x y z
N MET A 1 -1.56 12.89 3.10
CA MET A 1 -1.50 11.58 3.78
C MET A 1 -2.12 11.58 5.18
N ALA A 2 -1.97 12.65 5.98
CA ALA A 2 -2.50 12.73 7.36
C ALA A 2 -4.01 12.44 7.53
N LYS A 3 -4.87 12.91 6.62
CA LYS A 3 -6.33 12.70 6.71
C LYS A 3 -6.73 11.22 6.70
N ASN A 4 -6.12 10.41 5.81
CA ASN A 4 -6.43 8.98 5.71
C ASN A 4 -5.97 8.19 6.94
N ARG A 5 -4.86 8.61 7.59
CA ARG A 5 -4.34 7.97 8.80
C ARG A 5 -5.29 8.18 9.98
N TRP A 6 -5.78 9.40 10.16
CA TRP A 6 -6.73 9.70 11.22
C TRP A 6 -8.05 8.94 11.04
N CYS A 7 -8.62 8.90 9.83
CA CYS A 7 -9.83 8.11 9.57
C CYS A 7 -9.61 6.62 9.84
N GLY A 8 -8.45 6.08 9.43
CA GLY A 8 -8.11 4.68 9.70
C GLY A 8 -8.04 4.38 11.19
N ALA A 9 -7.32 5.20 11.96
CA ALA A 9 -7.23 5.07 13.41
C ALA A 9 -8.60 5.19 14.09
N TYR A 10 -9.43 6.14 13.65
CA TYR A 10 -10.79 6.31 14.14
C TYR A 10 -11.63 5.04 13.92
N TRP A 11 -11.63 4.47 12.72
CA TRP A 11 -12.38 3.24 12.44
C TRP A 11 -11.84 2.01 13.17
N GLN A 12 -10.51 1.90 13.31
CA GLN A 12 -9.88 0.85 14.12
C GLN A 12 -10.31 0.94 15.59
N ALA A 13 -10.40 2.17 16.14
CA ALA A 13 -10.91 2.39 17.50
C ALA A 13 -12.39 1.98 17.67
N HIS A 14 -13.14 1.88 16.57
CA HIS A 14 -14.52 1.38 16.55
C HIS A 14 -14.61 -0.12 16.18
N GLY A 15 -13.50 -0.85 16.24
CA GLY A 15 -13.46 -2.30 16.02
C GLY A 15 -13.55 -2.72 14.55
N LEU A 16 -13.41 -1.79 13.60
CA LEU A 16 -13.39 -2.13 12.18
C LEU A 16 -11.99 -2.57 11.74
N VAL A 17 -11.93 -3.58 10.89
CA VAL A 17 -10.70 -3.97 10.21
C VAL A 17 -10.38 -2.96 9.11
N VAL A 18 -9.26 -2.26 9.25
CA VAL A 18 -8.81 -1.24 8.30
C VAL A 18 -7.46 -1.63 7.74
N TYR A 19 -7.38 -1.72 6.41
CA TYR A 19 -6.12 -1.90 5.69
C TYR A 19 -5.69 -0.57 5.07
N PRO A 20 -4.65 0.10 5.60
CA PRO A 20 -4.23 1.38 5.08
C PRO A 20 -3.68 1.23 3.66
N THR A 21 -4.13 2.09 2.77
CA THR A 21 -3.52 2.23 1.44
C THR A 21 -2.25 3.08 1.54
N ILE A 22 -1.15 2.55 1.02
CA ILE A 22 0.14 3.20 0.98
C ILE A 22 0.39 3.71 -0.44
N SER A 23 0.86 4.95 -0.52
CA SER A 23 1.35 5.56 -1.74
C SER A 23 2.61 6.33 -1.42
N TRP A 24 3.48 6.47 -2.39
CA TRP A 24 4.74 7.18 -2.26
C TRP A 24 5.04 7.97 -3.53
N GLY A 25 5.82 9.03 -3.38
CA GLY A 25 6.33 9.82 -4.48
C GLY A 25 7.79 9.46 -4.77
N LEU A 26 8.63 10.49 -4.78
CA LEU A 26 10.09 10.35 -4.94
C LEU A 26 10.77 10.01 -3.62
N ALA A 27 12.07 9.71 -3.67
CA ALA A 27 12.86 9.31 -2.50
C ALA A 27 12.71 10.21 -1.25
N PRO A 28 12.61 11.56 -1.35
CA PRO A 28 12.40 12.41 -0.18
C PRO A 28 11.07 12.15 0.54
N THR A 29 10.08 11.57 -0.14
CA THR A 29 8.77 11.29 0.46
C THR A 29 8.79 10.08 1.40
N TYR A 30 9.80 9.21 1.28
CA TYR A 30 9.89 7.96 2.04
C TYR A 30 10.09 8.19 3.53
N GLU A 31 10.62 9.35 3.90
CA GLU A 31 10.81 9.75 5.30
C GLU A 31 9.48 9.84 6.05
N PHE A 32 8.40 10.29 5.39
CA PHE A 32 7.14 10.59 6.06
C PHE A 32 5.93 9.81 5.51
N CYS A 33 5.98 9.22 4.31
CA CYS A 33 4.79 8.62 3.70
C CYS A 33 4.30 7.35 4.42
N PHE A 34 5.20 6.70 5.16
CA PHE A 34 4.93 5.48 5.92
C PHE A 34 4.56 5.77 7.38
N ASP A 35 4.74 7.00 7.86
CA ASP A 35 4.46 7.33 9.26
C ASP A 35 2.97 7.23 9.58
N GLY A 36 2.69 6.85 10.83
CA GLY A 36 1.35 6.60 11.33
C GLY A 36 0.73 5.28 10.85
N VAL A 37 1.52 4.36 10.28
CA VAL A 37 1.12 2.98 10.00
C VAL A 37 1.78 2.07 11.00
N GLU A 38 0.99 1.17 11.58
CA GLU A 38 1.49 0.16 12.51
C GLU A 38 2.44 -0.81 11.78
N GLN A 39 3.53 -1.18 12.44
CA GLN A 39 4.43 -2.20 11.93
C GLN A 39 3.70 -3.55 11.85
N HIS A 40 4.07 -4.38 10.87
CA HIS A 40 3.41 -5.66 10.60
C HIS A 40 1.95 -5.60 10.17
N ALA A 41 1.36 -4.40 10.03
CA ALA A 41 0.03 -4.25 9.49
C ALA A 41 -0.06 -4.79 8.05
N VAL A 42 -1.24 -5.28 7.69
CA VAL A 42 -1.57 -5.58 6.29
C VAL A 42 -1.83 -4.27 5.57
N VAL A 43 -1.13 -4.03 4.46
CA VAL A 43 -1.20 -2.77 3.71
C VAL A 43 -1.69 -2.99 2.29
N ALA A 44 -2.31 -1.98 1.70
CA ALA A 44 -2.74 -2.00 0.30
C ALA A 44 -1.90 -1.05 -0.56
N ILE A 45 -1.56 -1.45 -1.79
CA ILE A 45 -0.85 -0.61 -2.77
C ILE A 45 -1.51 -0.71 -4.14
N GLY A 46 -1.40 0.36 -4.94
CA GLY A 46 -1.87 0.39 -6.32
C GLY A 46 -0.72 0.43 -7.32
N MET A 47 -0.82 -0.36 -8.38
CA MET A 47 0.18 -0.42 -9.46
C MET A 47 -0.26 0.23 -10.77
N ILE A 48 -1.45 0.84 -10.80
CA ILE A 48 -2.01 1.45 -12.00
C ILE A 48 -1.12 2.61 -12.44
N GLY A 49 -0.57 2.53 -13.65
CA GLY A 49 0.34 3.54 -14.20
C GLY A 49 1.81 3.37 -13.83
N CYS A 50 2.16 2.43 -12.95
CA CYS A 50 3.55 2.22 -12.49
C CYS A 50 4.42 1.41 -13.46
N LYS A 51 3.83 0.83 -14.53
CA LYS A 51 4.55 0.00 -15.51
C LYS A 51 5.71 0.71 -16.21
N ARG A 52 5.58 2.03 -16.46
CA ARG A 52 6.64 2.84 -17.12
C ARG A 52 7.76 3.27 -16.16
N SER A 53 7.55 3.15 -14.86
CA SER A 53 8.45 3.64 -13.82
C SER A 53 8.76 2.55 -12.78
N ARG A 54 9.02 1.33 -13.27
CA ARG A 54 9.26 0.14 -12.45
C ARG A 54 10.33 0.37 -11.37
N SER A 55 11.48 0.92 -11.73
CA SER A 55 12.58 1.14 -10.78
C SER A 55 12.21 2.14 -9.67
N ALA A 56 11.44 3.18 -10.00
CA ALA A 56 10.95 4.13 -8.99
C ALA A 56 9.91 3.51 -8.07
N PHE A 57 9.01 2.68 -8.62
CA PHE A 57 8.05 1.91 -7.84
C PHE A 57 8.76 0.96 -6.87
N MET A 58 9.72 0.17 -7.36
CA MET A 58 10.46 -0.80 -6.54
C MET A 58 11.27 -0.15 -5.42
N ARG A 59 11.82 1.06 -5.62
CA ARG A 59 12.49 1.80 -4.54
C ARG A 59 11.54 2.15 -3.40
N GLY A 60 10.37 2.70 -3.72
CA GLY A 60 9.37 3.01 -2.69
C GLY A 60 8.75 1.77 -2.05
N TYR A 61 8.58 0.69 -2.84
CA TYR A 61 8.14 -0.60 -2.32
C TYR A 61 9.13 -1.18 -1.30
N ASN A 62 10.43 -1.18 -1.61
CA ASN A 62 11.44 -1.68 -0.68
C ASN A 62 11.54 -0.81 0.57
N ALA A 63 11.49 0.52 0.43
CA ALA A 63 11.47 1.43 1.57
C ALA A 63 10.24 1.19 2.47
N MET A 64 9.07 0.88 1.87
CA MET A 64 7.87 0.49 2.60
C MET A 64 8.09 -0.81 3.38
N LEU A 65 8.69 -1.84 2.76
CA LEU A 65 8.97 -3.12 3.43
C LEU A 65 9.93 -2.94 4.61
N GLU A 66 11.00 -2.16 4.43
CA GLU A 66 11.99 -1.89 5.47
C GLU A 66 11.38 -1.13 6.66
N ARG A 67 10.50 -0.17 6.39
CA ARG A 67 9.92 0.70 7.41
C ARG A 67 8.76 0.06 8.16
N LEU A 68 7.88 -0.67 7.45
CA LEU A 68 6.64 -1.20 8.00
C LEU A 68 6.69 -2.70 8.31
N ASN A 69 7.60 -3.44 7.67
CA ASN A 69 7.68 -4.90 7.75
C ASN A 69 6.31 -5.60 7.70
N PRO A 70 5.49 -5.34 6.65
CA PRO A 70 4.08 -5.73 6.64
C PRO A 70 3.93 -7.26 6.60
N SER A 71 2.90 -7.77 7.29
CA SER A 71 2.55 -9.20 7.27
C SER A 71 1.97 -9.66 5.92
N ALA A 72 1.29 -8.76 5.20
CA ALA A 72 0.84 -8.95 3.84
C ALA A 72 0.70 -7.62 3.09
N VAL A 73 0.86 -7.67 1.77
CA VAL A 73 0.68 -6.53 0.86
C VAL A 73 -0.41 -6.87 -0.16
N ILE A 74 -1.56 -6.22 -0.04
CA ILE A 74 -2.64 -6.30 -1.03
C ILE A 74 -2.26 -5.42 -2.21
N CYS A 75 -2.06 -6.03 -3.37
CA CYS A 75 -1.57 -5.36 -4.56
C CYS A 75 -2.67 -5.23 -5.61
N PHE A 76 -3.17 -4.01 -5.83
CA PHE A 76 -4.14 -3.73 -6.89
C PHE A 76 -3.41 -3.55 -8.23
N GLY A 77 -3.46 -4.61 -9.04
CA GLY A 77 -2.77 -4.72 -10.32
C GLY A 77 -1.90 -5.98 -10.42
N THR A 78 -1.10 -6.07 -11.48
CA THR A 78 -0.18 -7.19 -11.70
C THR A 78 1.15 -6.92 -10.99
N PRO A 79 1.52 -7.70 -9.95
CA PRO A 79 2.80 -7.55 -9.27
C PRO A 79 3.99 -7.71 -10.21
N PHE A 80 5.10 -7.02 -9.91
CA PHE A 80 6.38 -7.32 -10.55
C PHE A 80 7.00 -8.58 -9.93
N ALA A 81 7.75 -9.34 -10.73
CA ALA A 81 8.40 -10.58 -10.27
C ALA A 81 9.37 -10.36 -9.09
N GLU A 82 9.94 -9.16 -8.96
CA GLU A 82 10.88 -8.80 -7.89
C GLU A 82 10.19 -8.34 -6.60
N MET A 83 8.86 -8.21 -6.57
CA MET A 83 8.15 -7.85 -5.35
C MET A 83 8.27 -8.98 -4.33
N ARG A 84 8.96 -8.69 -3.22
CA ARG A 84 9.20 -9.64 -2.13
C ARG A 84 8.12 -9.55 -1.05
N GLY A 85 8.03 -10.58 -0.22
CA GLY A 85 7.06 -10.65 0.88
C GLY A 85 5.75 -11.33 0.47
N ASN A 86 4.77 -11.31 1.35
CA ASN A 86 3.47 -11.91 1.12
C ASN A 86 2.57 -10.97 0.29
N VAL A 87 2.70 -11.03 -1.04
CA VAL A 87 1.96 -10.17 -1.97
C VAL A 87 0.69 -10.89 -2.44
N ILE A 88 -0.46 -10.26 -2.19
CA ILE A 88 -1.77 -10.77 -2.60
C ILE A 88 -2.25 -9.93 -3.79
N PRO A 89 -2.16 -10.44 -5.03
CA PRO A 89 -2.64 -9.72 -6.20
C PRO A 89 -4.17 -9.64 -6.21
N VAL A 90 -4.69 -8.45 -6.48
CA VAL A 90 -6.11 -8.20 -6.71
C VAL A 90 -6.25 -7.62 -8.11
N ASP A 91 -7.06 -8.26 -8.94
CA ASP A 91 -7.42 -7.70 -10.24
C ASP A 91 -8.34 -6.50 -10.04
N TYR A 92 -7.76 -5.32 -10.28
CA TYR A 92 -8.43 -4.05 -10.09
C TYR A 92 -9.66 -3.87 -10.99
N LEU A 93 -9.67 -4.46 -12.20
CA LEU A 93 -10.79 -4.31 -13.13
C LEU A 93 -12.00 -5.13 -12.69
N SER A 94 -11.78 -6.39 -12.29
CA SER A 94 -12.85 -7.23 -11.75
C SER A 94 -13.29 -6.83 -10.34
N SER A 95 -12.43 -6.18 -9.55
CA SER A 95 -12.79 -5.71 -8.20
C SER A 95 -13.63 -4.42 -8.17
N ARG A 96 -13.83 -3.74 -9.31
CA ARG A 96 -14.74 -2.59 -9.37
C ARG A 96 -16.16 -3.08 -9.16
N LYS A 97 -16.81 -2.66 -8.06
CA LYS A 97 -18.27 -2.72 -7.98
C LYS A 97 -18.81 -1.88 -9.13
N VAL A 98 -19.37 -2.54 -10.15
CA VAL A 98 -20.27 -1.91 -11.09
C VAL A 98 -21.47 -1.49 -10.27
N VAL A 99 -21.55 -0.21 -9.90
CA VAL A 99 -22.78 0.36 -9.37
C VAL A 99 -23.76 0.31 -10.55
N ARG A 100 -24.61 -0.72 -10.57
CA ARG A 100 -25.86 -0.75 -11.34
C ARG A 100 -26.95 -0.13 -10.49
#